data_AF-A0A6V7J202-F1
#
_entry.id   AF-A0A6V7J202-F1
#
_cell.length_a   1.000
_cell.length_b   1.000
_cell.length_c   1.000
_cell.angle_alpha   90.00
_cell.angle_beta   90.00
_cell.angle_gamma   90.00
#
_symmetry.space_group_name_H-M   'P 1'
#
loop_
_entity.id
_entity.type
_entity.pdbx_description
1 polymer ?
#
loop_
_entity_poly.entity_id
_entity_poly.type
_entity_poly.pdbx_seq_one_letter_code
_entity_poly.pdbx_strand_id
1 'polypeptide(L)'
;YQVGEGAQFMTRKAALKKLQLSLNEFRKLCILKGIYPREPRNRKRAQKGKSGIKTLYHIKDIQFLMHEPIIWKLREYKIFNRKVGRAKAMRDFAAMKKYLNNHPTLKLDHIVKERYPTFIDALRDLDDCLTLCYLFSTFPSMAHIPRDQSALCRRLTIEFMHACIVGKFLRKVFVSIKGYYYQAEIKGQTITWITPHHFSFEPQNKMEVNFRIMSTFVEFYIYMLGFTNYRLYHQLNLHYPPKFNSYGNDEKALVDEQAYVSERISALNIPLIQLDPTTQAAEDEDIDLDTFANETDEKKMEEAR
;
A
#
# COMPACT_ATOMS: atom_id res chain seq x y z
N TYR A 1 -30.57 -11.94 28.22
CA TYR A 1 -29.29 -12.11 27.49
C TYR A 1 -28.20 -11.18 28.01
N GLN A 2 -27.99 -11.10 29.34
CA GLN A 2 -26.96 -10.24 29.95
C GLN A 2 -25.60 -10.96 30.10
N VAL A 3 -25.57 -12.29 29.97
CA VAL A 3 -24.36 -13.13 30.09
C VAL A 3 -24.31 -14.11 28.92
N GLY A 4 -23.10 -14.50 28.50
CA GLY A 4 -22.85 -15.45 27.41
C GLY A 4 -22.74 -14.82 26.02
N GLU A 5 -22.83 -15.65 24.97
CA GLU A 5 -22.62 -15.23 23.56
C GLU A 5 -23.54 -14.07 23.13
N GLY A 6 -24.76 -13.99 23.66
CA GLY A 6 -25.71 -12.89 23.37
C GLY A 6 -25.26 -11.51 23.87
N ALA A 7 -24.29 -11.46 24.80
CA ALA A 7 -23.69 -10.24 25.32
C ALA A 7 -22.30 -9.96 24.71
N GLN A 8 -21.70 -10.90 23.97
CA GLN A 8 -20.36 -10.74 23.39
C GLN A 8 -20.39 -10.17 21.97
N PHE A 9 -21.50 -10.37 21.26
CA PHE A 9 -21.63 -10.00 19.84
C PHE A 9 -22.65 -8.87 19.63
N MET A 10 -22.37 -8.06 18.61
CA MET A 10 -23.22 -6.97 18.15
C MET A 10 -23.46 -7.10 16.64
N THR A 11 -24.71 -6.95 16.21
CA THR A 11 -25.02 -6.90 14.77
C THR A 11 -24.46 -5.63 14.14
N ARG A 12 -24.08 -5.70 12.86
CA ARG A 12 -23.63 -4.54 12.08
C ARG A 12 -24.54 -3.32 12.19
N LYS A 13 -25.86 -3.50 12.11
CA LYS A 13 -26.84 -2.41 12.23
C LYS A 13 -26.78 -1.73 13.61
N ALA A 14 -26.58 -2.51 14.67
CA ALA A 14 -26.43 -1.98 16.02
C ALA A 14 -25.09 -1.23 16.19
N ALA A 15 -24.00 -1.76 15.62
CA ALA A 15 -22.70 -1.09 15.63
C ALA A 15 -22.74 0.28 14.92
N LEU A 16 -23.38 0.35 13.75
CA LEU A 16 -23.59 1.61 13.01
C LEU A 16 -24.36 2.63 13.84
N LYS A 17 -25.45 2.21 14.50
CA LYS A 17 -26.26 3.09 15.35
C LYS A 17 -25.46 3.58 16.56
N LYS A 18 -24.62 2.72 17.15
CA LYS A 18 -23.80 3.06 18.33
C LYS A 18 -22.69 4.06 17.97
N LEU A 19 -21.98 3.86 16.86
CA LEU A 19 -20.88 4.73 16.42
C LEU A 19 -21.36 6.00 15.70
N GLN A 20 -22.63 6.05 15.28
CA GLN A 20 -23.24 7.15 14.52
C GLN A 20 -22.53 7.42 13.17
N LEU A 21 -22.06 6.35 12.52
CA LEU A 21 -21.36 6.40 11.24
C LEU A 21 -22.22 5.85 10.11
N SER A 22 -21.95 6.31 8.88
CA SER A 22 -22.54 5.70 7.68
C SER A 22 -21.93 4.33 7.39
N LEU A 23 -22.57 3.56 6.51
CA LEU A 23 -22.12 2.21 6.14
C LEU A 23 -20.70 2.19 5.55
N ASN A 24 -20.39 3.20 4.74
CA ASN A 24 -19.12 3.30 4.02
C ASN A 24 -17.99 3.75 4.95
N GLU A 25 -18.26 4.73 5.83
CA GLU A 25 -17.31 5.19 6.85
C GLU A 25 -17.01 4.07 7.85
N PHE A 26 -18.04 3.32 8.28
CA PHE A 26 -17.84 2.17 9.15
C PHE A 26 -16.97 1.09 8.49
N ARG A 27 -17.21 0.77 7.21
CA ARG A 27 -16.34 -0.16 6.46
C ARG A 27 -14.90 0.34 6.39
N LYS A 28 -14.69 1.62 6.04
CA LYS A 28 -13.35 2.23 6.00
C LYS A 28 -12.66 2.12 7.36
N LEU A 29 -13.36 2.49 8.44
CA LEU A 29 -12.82 2.41 9.80
C LEU A 29 -12.46 0.97 10.21
N CYS A 30 -13.32 0.00 9.91
CA CYS A 30 -13.05 -1.42 10.18
C CYS A 30 -11.81 -1.92 9.42
N ILE A 31 -11.62 -1.52 8.16
CA ILE A 31 -10.46 -1.90 7.34
C ILE A 31 -9.18 -1.30 7.93
N LEU A 32 -9.19 0.01 8.21
CA LEU A 32 -8.04 0.71 8.76
C LEU A 32 -7.57 0.08 10.09
N LYS A 33 -8.51 -0.30 10.96
CA LYS A 33 -8.21 -0.91 12.26
C LYS A 33 -8.04 -2.43 12.24
N GLY A 34 -8.31 -3.10 11.12
CA GLY A 34 -8.27 -4.56 11.07
C GLY A 34 -9.34 -5.24 11.94
N ILE A 35 -10.55 -4.66 12.02
CA ILE A 35 -11.69 -5.27 12.71
C ILE A 35 -12.55 -6.02 11.70
N TYR A 36 -12.63 -7.33 11.89
CA TYR A 36 -13.33 -8.24 11.00
C TYR A 36 -14.63 -8.76 11.64
N PRO A 37 -15.65 -9.07 10.83
CA PRO A 37 -16.83 -9.79 11.33
C PRO A 37 -16.41 -11.16 11.86
N ARG A 38 -17.04 -11.60 12.95
CA ARG A 38 -16.73 -12.86 13.64
C ARG A 38 -17.96 -13.76 13.67
N GLU A 39 -17.73 -15.05 13.45
CA GLU A 39 -18.78 -16.06 13.49
C GLU A 39 -18.87 -16.66 14.91
N PRO A 40 -20.02 -16.53 15.60
CA PRO A 40 -20.23 -17.14 16.90
C PRO A 40 -20.50 -18.65 16.79
N ARG A 41 -20.15 -19.40 17.83
CA ARG A 41 -20.46 -20.85 17.92
C ARG A 41 -21.97 -21.10 17.86
N ASN A 42 -22.79 -20.32 18.59
CA ASN A 42 -24.24 -20.42 18.57
C ASN A 42 -24.91 -19.14 18.04
N ARG A 43 -25.07 -19.06 16.72
CA ARG A 43 -25.72 -17.91 16.03
C ARG A 43 -27.06 -17.50 16.64
N LYS A 44 -27.94 -18.45 16.97
CA LYS A 44 -29.26 -18.14 17.57
C LYS A 44 -29.15 -17.42 18.92
N ARG A 45 -28.20 -17.81 19.77
CA ARG A 45 -27.96 -17.17 21.08
C ARG A 45 -27.33 -15.78 20.90
N ALA A 46 -26.33 -15.67 20.03
CA ALA A 46 -25.67 -14.41 19.71
C ALA A 46 -26.63 -13.37 19.12
N GLN A 47 -27.64 -13.80 18.35
CA GLN A 47 -28.64 -12.93 17.76
C GLN A 47 -29.91 -12.74 18.59
N LYS A 48 -29.90 -13.14 19.87
CA LYS A 48 -31.03 -13.01 20.80
C LYS A 48 -32.32 -13.68 20.25
N GLY A 49 -32.18 -14.88 19.70
CA GLY A 49 -33.28 -15.71 19.20
C GLY A 49 -33.66 -15.49 17.73
N LYS A 50 -32.99 -14.57 17.00
CA LYS A 50 -33.27 -14.35 15.57
C LYS A 50 -32.59 -15.42 14.71
N SER A 51 -33.32 -15.94 13.71
CA SER A 51 -32.85 -17.03 12.85
C SER A 51 -32.12 -16.57 11.58
N GLY A 52 -32.12 -15.27 11.26
CA GLY A 52 -31.53 -14.75 10.03
C GLY A 52 -30.00 -14.69 10.06
N ILE A 53 -29.32 -14.90 8.93
CA ILE A 53 -27.86 -14.76 8.87
C ILE A 53 -27.51 -13.26 8.87
N LYS A 54 -26.78 -12.81 9.90
CA LYS A 54 -26.33 -11.43 10.05
C LYS A 54 -24.86 -11.37 10.34
N THR A 55 -24.21 -10.34 9.84
CA THR A 55 -22.82 -10.03 10.18
C THR A 55 -22.74 -9.51 11.62
N LEU A 56 -21.90 -10.17 12.40
CA LEU A 56 -21.69 -9.93 13.83
C LEU A 56 -20.26 -9.46 14.05
N TYR A 57 -20.09 -8.56 15.01
CA TYR A 57 -18.81 -8.05 15.49
C TYR A 57 -18.73 -8.25 17.00
N HIS A 58 -17.53 -8.34 17.58
CA HIS A 58 -17.42 -8.34 19.03
C HIS A 58 -17.75 -6.96 19.62
N ILE A 59 -18.40 -6.95 20.78
CA ILE A 59 -18.73 -5.68 21.47
C ILE A 59 -17.45 -4.95 21.89
N LYS A 60 -16.41 -5.69 22.30
CA LYS A 60 -15.11 -5.14 22.69
C LYS A 60 -14.47 -4.34 21.55
N ASP A 61 -14.45 -4.90 20.34
CA ASP A 61 -13.88 -4.24 19.15
C ASP A 61 -14.66 -2.96 18.80
N ILE A 62 -15.99 -2.99 18.88
CA ILE A 62 -16.82 -1.79 18.63
C ILE A 62 -16.63 -0.74 19.72
N GLN A 63 -16.40 -1.15 20.97
CA GLN A 63 -16.08 -0.24 22.06
C GLN A 63 -14.70 0.39 21.88
N PHE A 64 -13.72 -0.39 21.44
CA PHE A 64 -12.40 0.12 21.06
C PHE A 64 -12.50 1.18 19.97
N LEU A 65 -13.26 0.91 18.89
CA LEU A 65 -13.53 1.90 17.84
C LEU A 65 -14.13 3.21 18.34
N MET A 66 -14.93 3.17 19.40
CA MET A 66 -15.61 4.36 19.92
C MET A 66 -14.63 5.42 20.44
N HIS A 67 -13.44 5.00 20.88
CA HIS A 67 -12.39 5.88 21.41
C HIS A 67 -11.40 6.33 20.34
N GLU A 68 -11.57 5.92 19.08
CA GLU A 68 -10.63 6.22 18.01
C GLU A 68 -10.70 7.68 17.52
N PRO A 69 -9.55 8.39 17.40
CA PRO A 69 -9.52 9.78 16.96
C PRO A 69 -10.01 9.96 15.51
N ILE A 70 -9.89 8.92 14.68
CA ILE A 70 -10.34 8.91 13.28
C ILE A 70 -11.83 9.22 13.17
N ILE A 71 -12.65 8.80 14.14
CA ILE A 71 -14.09 9.06 14.12
C ILE A 71 -14.37 10.57 14.14
N TRP A 72 -13.60 11.34 14.91
CA TRP A 72 -13.73 12.80 14.95
C TRP A 72 -13.37 13.41 13.60
N LYS A 73 -12.31 12.94 12.95
CA LYS A 73 -11.95 13.38 11.60
C LYS A 73 -13.03 13.04 10.56
N LEU A 74 -13.61 11.85 10.60
CA LEU A 74 -14.74 11.48 9.73
C LEU A 74 -15.96 12.39 9.94
N ARG A 75 -16.21 12.83 11.18
CA ARG A 75 -17.27 13.80 11.48
C ARG A 75 -16.92 15.20 10.95
N GLU A 76 -15.67 15.64 11.07
CA GLU A 76 -15.19 16.88 10.46
C GLU A 76 -15.39 16.87 8.94
N TYR A 77 -15.04 15.78 8.27
CA TYR A 77 -15.30 15.59 6.83
C TYR A 77 -16.77 15.72 6.47
N LYS A 78 -17.67 15.14 7.28
CA LYS A 78 -19.11 15.23 7.04
C LYS A 78 -19.62 16.66 7.17
N ILE A 79 -19.13 17.40 8.17
CA ILE A 79 -19.45 18.82 8.36
C ILE A 79 -18.90 19.64 7.19
N PHE A 80 -17.66 19.38 6.79
CA PHE A 80 -17.00 20.00 5.65
C PHE A 80 -17.82 19.81 4.36
N ASN A 81 -18.20 18.58 4.02
CA ASN A 81 -19.01 18.27 2.85
C ASN A 81 -20.37 18.99 2.88
N ARG A 82 -20.98 19.14 4.06
CA ARG A 82 -22.23 19.90 4.22
C ARG A 82 -22.02 21.40 3.99
N LYS A 83 -20.92 21.98 4.50
CA LYS A 83 -20.56 23.40 4.27
C LYS A 83 -20.27 23.68 2.79
N VAL A 84 -19.50 22.82 2.13
CA VAL A 84 -19.23 22.90 0.69
C VAL A 84 -20.50 22.74 -0.12
N GLY A 85 -21.36 21.77 0.22
CA GLY A 85 -22.64 21.58 -0.44
C GLY A 85 -23.57 22.80 -0.32
N ARG A 86 -23.61 23.44 0.86
CA ARG A 86 -24.38 24.68 1.08
C ARG A 86 -23.83 25.86 0.28
N ALA A 87 -22.50 26.08 0.31
CA ALA A 87 -21.86 27.15 -0.46
C ALA A 87 -22.08 26.95 -1.97
N LYS A 88 -21.97 25.71 -2.46
CA LYS A 88 -22.26 25.35 -3.85
C LYS A 88 -23.71 25.63 -4.24
N ALA A 89 -24.67 25.28 -3.37
CA ALA A 89 -26.09 25.56 -3.61
C ALA A 89 -26.40 27.08 -3.63
N MET A 90 -25.72 27.85 -2.79
CA MET A 90 -25.82 29.31 -2.72
C MET A 90 -24.99 30.04 -3.81
N ARG A 91 -24.22 29.30 -4.64
CA ARG A 91 -23.28 29.83 -5.64
C ARG A 91 -22.23 30.80 -5.06
N ASP A 92 -21.88 30.64 -3.79
CA ASP A 92 -20.81 31.41 -3.14
C ASP A 92 -19.45 30.74 -3.40
N PHE A 93 -18.79 31.18 -4.46
CA PHE A 93 -17.49 30.64 -4.90
C PHE A 93 -16.34 31.05 -3.96
N ALA A 94 -16.42 32.20 -3.30
CA ALA A 94 -15.38 32.68 -2.40
C ALA A 94 -15.31 31.83 -1.13
N ALA A 95 -16.46 31.58 -0.49
CA ALA A 95 -16.55 30.69 0.65
C ALA A 95 -16.18 29.25 0.28
N MET A 96 -16.59 28.78 -0.91
CA MET A 96 -16.23 27.45 -1.41
C MET A 96 -14.70 27.28 -1.54
N LYS A 97 -13.99 28.25 -2.13
CA LYS A 97 -12.53 28.22 -2.24
C LYS A 97 -11.85 28.19 -0.86
N LYS A 98 -12.34 29.01 0.09
CA LYS A 98 -11.85 29.01 1.47
C LYS A 98 -12.01 27.65 2.14
N TYR A 99 -13.17 27.00 1.95
CA TYR A 99 -13.37 25.65 2.48
C TYR A 99 -12.43 24.65 1.82
N LEU A 100 -12.34 24.61 0.48
CA LEU A 100 -11.48 23.68 -0.24
C LEU A 100 -10.01 23.78 0.19
N ASN A 101 -9.50 24.99 0.45
CA ASN A 101 -8.14 25.19 0.98
C ASN A 101 -7.96 24.59 2.40
N ASN A 102 -9.03 24.59 3.20
CA ASN A 102 -9.06 24.01 4.54
C ASN A 102 -9.59 22.57 4.53
N HIS A 103 -9.31 21.81 3.48
CA HIS A 103 -9.74 20.41 3.38
C HIS A 103 -9.11 19.58 4.52
N PRO A 104 -9.91 18.96 5.40
CA PRO A 104 -9.35 18.11 6.45
C PRO A 104 -8.64 16.92 5.78
N THR A 105 -7.47 16.53 6.27
CA THR A 105 -6.73 15.35 5.80
C THR A 105 -6.67 14.30 6.90
N LEU A 106 -6.94 13.04 6.54
CA LEU A 106 -6.85 11.91 7.46
C LEU A 106 -5.41 11.39 7.47
N LYS A 107 -4.68 11.61 8.56
CA LYS A 107 -3.36 11.02 8.77
C LYS A 107 -3.53 9.59 9.29
N LEU A 108 -2.93 8.60 8.62
CA LEU A 108 -3.02 7.19 9.01
C LEU A 108 -1.78 6.70 9.78
N ASP A 109 -0.79 7.57 10.00
CA ASP A 109 0.51 7.23 10.61
C ASP A 109 0.40 6.52 11.96
N HIS A 110 -0.47 7.03 12.84
CA HIS A 110 -0.68 6.46 14.17
C HIS A 110 -1.26 5.04 14.10
N ILE A 111 -2.12 4.76 13.11
CA ILE A 111 -2.76 3.46 12.94
C ILE A 111 -1.75 2.40 12.54
N VAL A 112 -0.84 2.75 11.62
CA VAL A 112 0.21 1.83 11.17
C VAL A 112 1.10 1.46 12.35
N LYS A 113 1.48 2.43 13.18
CA LYS A 113 2.31 2.20 14.38
C LYS A 113 1.60 1.39 15.47
N GLU A 114 0.30 1.61 15.66
CA GLU A 114 -0.50 0.83 16.62
C GLU A 114 -0.68 -0.63 16.17
N ARG A 115 -0.84 -0.85 14.85
CA ARG A 115 -1.05 -2.18 14.28
C ARG A 115 0.26 -2.97 14.15
N TYR A 116 1.35 -2.29 13.81
CA TYR A 116 2.68 -2.87 13.62
C TYR A 116 3.67 -2.16 14.56
N PRO A 117 3.74 -2.57 15.84
CA PRO A 117 4.63 -1.93 16.81
C PRO A 117 6.11 -2.18 16.48
N THR A 118 6.43 -3.30 15.85
CA THR A 118 7.78 -3.64 15.42
C THR A 118 7.90 -3.68 13.90
N PHE A 119 9.12 -3.45 13.40
CA PHE A 119 9.43 -3.56 11.97
C PHE A 119 9.21 -4.97 11.43
N ILE A 120 9.48 -6.01 12.25
CA ILE A 120 9.29 -7.40 11.84
C ILE A 120 7.80 -7.71 11.66
N ASP A 121 6.93 -7.16 12.51
CA ASP A 121 5.48 -7.33 12.36
C ASP A 121 4.97 -6.71 11.06
N ALA A 122 5.53 -5.55 10.65
CA ALA A 122 5.22 -4.95 9.36
C ALA A 122 5.71 -5.81 8.18
N LEU A 123 6.90 -6.42 8.28
CA LEU A 123 7.42 -7.30 7.23
C LEU A 123 6.57 -8.55 7.03
N ARG A 124 5.98 -9.11 8.10
CA ARG A 124 5.13 -10.32 8.01
C ARG A 124 3.85 -10.12 7.20
N ASP A 125 3.27 -8.92 7.26
CA ASP A 125 2.05 -8.57 6.50
C ASP A 125 2.38 -7.89 5.15
N LEU A 126 3.67 -7.81 4.78
CA LEU A 126 4.10 -7.09 3.58
C LEU A 126 3.71 -7.79 2.27
N ASP A 127 3.51 -9.11 2.27
CA ASP A 127 3.09 -9.90 1.11
C ASP A 127 1.79 -9.36 0.49
N ASP A 128 0.72 -9.29 1.30
CA ASP A 128 -0.59 -8.75 0.87
C ASP A 128 -0.51 -7.27 0.47
N CYS A 129 0.34 -6.50 1.15
CA CYS A 129 0.58 -5.10 0.85
C CYS A 129 1.19 -4.93 -0.55
N LEU A 130 2.26 -5.66 -0.85
CA LEU A 130 2.97 -5.58 -2.12
C LEU A 130 2.09 -6.04 -3.27
N THR A 131 1.44 -7.20 -3.15
CA THR A 131 0.57 -7.74 -4.20
C THR A 131 -0.52 -6.75 -4.61
N LEU A 132 -1.16 -6.10 -3.64
CA LEU A 132 -2.21 -5.11 -3.92
C LEU A 132 -1.64 -3.82 -4.52
N CYS A 133 -0.49 -3.33 -4.03
CA CYS A 133 0.17 -2.15 -4.58
C CYS A 133 0.63 -2.37 -6.03
N TYR A 134 1.20 -3.54 -6.36
CA TYR A 134 1.56 -3.89 -7.74
C TYR A 134 0.34 -3.94 -8.65
N LEU A 135 -0.76 -4.55 -8.21
CA LEU A 135 -2.01 -4.57 -8.97
C LEU A 135 -2.51 -3.14 -9.23
N PHE A 136 -2.54 -2.27 -8.22
CA PHE A 136 -2.99 -0.89 -8.38
C PHE A 136 -2.04 -0.01 -9.20
N SER A 137 -0.76 -0.38 -9.29
CA SER A 137 0.21 0.26 -10.17
C SER A 137 -0.07 0.02 -11.65
N THR A 138 -0.75 -1.09 -12.00
CA THR A 138 -1.12 -1.40 -13.40
C THR A 138 -2.45 -0.77 -13.83
N PHE A 139 -3.29 -0.35 -12.88
CA PHE A 139 -4.61 0.17 -13.23
C PHE A 139 -4.54 1.54 -13.93
N PRO A 140 -5.36 1.76 -14.97
CA PRO A 140 -5.56 3.08 -15.53
C PRO A 140 -6.36 3.98 -14.57
N SER A 141 -6.39 5.27 -14.88
CA SER A 141 -7.17 6.26 -14.11
C SER A 141 -8.67 5.94 -14.18
N MET A 142 -9.23 5.36 -13.12
CA MET A 142 -10.65 4.99 -13.02
C MET A 142 -11.43 5.91 -12.07
N ALA A 143 -12.75 6.03 -12.23
CA ALA A 143 -13.57 6.95 -11.44
C ALA A 143 -13.56 6.71 -9.91
N HIS A 144 -13.30 5.48 -9.47
CA HIS A 144 -13.31 5.10 -8.05
C HIS A 144 -11.90 4.93 -7.46
N ILE A 145 -10.86 5.07 -8.27
CA ILE A 145 -9.46 4.97 -7.86
C ILE A 145 -8.81 6.32 -8.13
N PRO A 146 -8.48 7.12 -7.10
CA PRO A 146 -7.82 8.39 -7.32
C PRO A 146 -6.47 8.18 -8.00
N ARG A 147 -6.18 9.00 -9.01
CA ARG A 147 -4.93 8.93 -9.79
C ARG A 147 -3.70 8.97 -8.87
N ASP A 148 -3.76 9.82 -7.84
CA ASP A 148 -2.68 10.00 -6.88
C ASP A 148 -2.34 8.69 -6.14
N GLN A 149 -3.32 7.85 -5.81
CA GLN A 149 -3.06 6.56 -5.16
C GLN A 149 -2.33 5.60 -6.09
N SER A 150 -2.71 5.53 -7.36
CA SER A 150 -2.05 4.65 -8.34
C SER A 150 -0.61 5.09 -8.61
N ALA A 151 -0.40 6.41 -8.76
CA ALA A 151 0.94 6.99 -8.93
C ALA A 151 1.84 6.72 -7.71
N LEU A 152 1.32 6.90 -6.50
CA LEU A 152 2.02 6.58 -5.26
C LEU A 152 2.35 5.08 -5.15
N CYS A 153 1.41 4.20 -5.51
CA CYS A 153 1.67 2.76 -5.53
C CYS A 153 2.83 2.42 -6.47
N ARG A 154 2.80 2.93 -7.71
CA ARG A 154 3.87 2.70 -8.69
C ARG A 154 5.22 3.16 -8.16
N ARG A 155 5.28 4.36 -7.60
CA ARG A 155 6.51 4.88 -6.99
C ARG A 155 7.00 3.97 -5.87
N LEU A 156 6.17 3.68 -4.87
CA LEU A 156 6.56 2.91 -3.69
C LEU A 156 6.97 1.46 -4.01
N THR A 157 6.33 0.82 -4.99
CA THR A 157 6.71 -0.54 -5.42
C THR A 157 8.08 -0.56 -6.07
N ILE A 158 8.40 0.45 -6.89
CA ILE A 158 9.72 0.54 -7.52
C ILE A 158 10.78 0.86 -6.47
N GLU A 159 10.49 1.79 -5.53
CA GLU A 159 11.38 2.07 -4.41
C GLU A 159 11.68 0.79 -3.60
N PHE A 160 10.68 -0.07 -3.40
CA PHE A 160 10.88 -1.37 -2.74
C PHE A 160 11.73 -2.33 -3.59
N MET A 161 11.47 -2.46 -4.89
CA MET A 161 12.31 -3.27 -5.79
C MET A 161 13.76 -2.83 -5.75
N HIS A 162 14.00 -1.52 -5.77
CA HIS A 162 15.34 -0.96 -5.69
C HIS A 162 16.03 -1.34 -4.37
N ALA A 163 15.32 -1.26 -3.24
CA ALA A 163 15.86 -1.71 -1.95
C ALA A 163 16.18 -3.22 -1.95
N CYS A 164 15.37 -4.05 -2.62
CA CYS A 164 15.63 -5.47 -2.80
C CYS A 164 16.87 -5.77 -3.66
N ILE A 165 17.12 -4.96 -4.70
CA ILE A 165 18.29 -5.09 -5.57
C ILE A 165 19.56 -4.70 -4.81
N VAL A 166 19.59 -3.52 -4.18
CA VAL A 166 20.76 -3.06 -3.40
C VAL A 166 21.05 -4.00 -2.23
N GLY A 167 20.01 -4.42 -1.50
CA GLY A 167 20.16 -5.35 -0.39
C GLY A 167 20.40 -6.81 -0.79
N LYS A 168 20.40 -7.15 -2.08
CA LYS A 168 20.53 -8.52 -2.61
C LYS A 168 19.60 -9.51 -1.87
N PHE A 169 18.36 -9.11 -1.63
CA PHE A 169 17.39 -9.87 -0.83
C PHE A 169 16.65 -10.96 -1.61
N LEU A 170 16.70 -10.94 -2.94
CA LEU A 170 15.97 -11.89 -3.77
C LEU A 170 16.53 -13.31 -3.59
N ARG A 171 15.64 -14.31 -3.50
CA ARG A 171 16.00 -15.73 -3.31
C ARG A 171 15.42 -16.62 -4.38
N LYS A 172 14.13 -16.47 -4.70
CA LYS A 172 13.45 -17.29 -5.71
C LYS A 172 12.60 -16.42 -6.62
N VAL A 173 12.51 -16.84 -7.87
CA VAL A 173 11.66 -16.22 -8.89
C VAL A 173 10.91 -17.33 -9.60
N PHE A 174 9.62 -17.14 -9.83
CA PHE A 174 8.79 -18.07 -10.59
C PHE A 174 7.89 -17.31 -11.56
N VAL A 175 7.99 -17.64 -12.84
CA VAL A 175 7.15 -17.04 -13.89
C VAL A 175 5.91 -17.89 -14.10
N SER A 176 4.75 -17.27 -14.02
CA SER A 176 3.45 -17.91 -14.22
C SER A 176 2.63 -17.18 -15.28
N ILE A 177 1.53 -17.79 -15.71
CA ILE A 177 0.53 -17.17 -16.58
C ILE A 177 -0.05 -15.89 -15.94
N LYS A 178 -0.15 -15.85 -14.60
CA LYS A 178 -0.70 -14.70 -13.86
C LYS A 178 0.26 -13.51 -13.77
N GLY A 179 1.57 -13.76 -13.82
CA GLY A 179 2.59 -12.77 -13.52
C GLY A 179 3.88 -13.39 -13.00
N TYR A 180 4.72 -12.55 -12.44
CA TYR A 180 6.01 -12.89 -11.84
C TYR A 180 5.84 -13.03 -10.33
N TYR A 181 6.20 -14.19 -9.79
CA TYR A 181 6.29 -14.42 -8.35
C TYR A 181 7.72 -14.17 -7.91
N TYR A 182 7.89 -13.29 -6.94
CA TYR A 182 9.17 -13.00 -6.31
C TYR A 182 9.14 -13.45 -4.86
N GLN A 183 10.25 -14.03 -4.40
CA GLN A 183 10.49 -14.34 -3.01
C GLN A 183 11.78 -13.65 -2.58
N ALA A 184 11.68 -12.73 -1.62
CA ALA A 184 12.83 -12.09 -1.00
C ALA A 184 12.92 -12.44 0.48
N GLU A 185 14.14 -12.46 1.01
CA GLU A 185 14.41 -12.71 2.42
C GLU A 185 14.95 -11.43 3.06
N ILE A 186 14.15 -10.83 3.95
CA ILE A 186 14.50 -9.59 4.65
C ILE A 186 14.48 -9.88 6.14
N LYS A 187 15.64 -9.77 6.81
CA LYS A 187 15.80 -10.02 8.26
C LYS A 187 15.22 -11.37 8.73
N GLY A 188 15.43 -12.43 7.93
CA GLY A 188 14.94 -13.77 8.22
C GLY A 188 13.42 -13.95 8.06
N GLN A 189 12.70 -12.96 7.50
CA GLN A 189 11.33 -13.12 7.05
C GLN A 189 11.33 -13.32 5.52
N THR A 190 10.70 -14.39 5.07
CA THR A 190 10.48 -14.64 3.64
C THR A 190 9.22 -13.94 3.19
N ILE A 191 9.37 -13.01 2.25
CA ILE A 191 8.29 -12.17 1.71
C ILE A 191 8.03 -12.65 0.30
N THR A 192 6.78 -13.00 0.00
CA THR A 192 6.35 -13.49 -1.31
C THR A 192 5.29 -12.58 -1.91
N TRP A 193 5.53 -12.08 -3.12
CA TRP A 193 4.56 -11.26 -3.83
C TRP A 193 4.50 -11.60 -5.31
N ILE A 194 3.39 -11.20 -5.93
CA ILE A 194 3.15 -11.30 -7.36
C ILE A 194 3.16 -9.91 -7.99
N THR A 195 3.90 -9.79 -9.09
CA THR A 195 3.82 -8.66 -10.00
C THR A 195 3.07 -9.11 -11.24
N PRO A 196 1.90 -8.53 -11.55
CA PRO A 196 1.13 -8.90 -12.74
C PRO A 196 1.92 -8.56 -14.01
N HIS A 197 1.67 -9.33 -15.08
CA HIS A 197 2.17 -8.96 -16.41
C HIS A 197 1.61 -7.61 -16.84
N HIS A 198 2.43 -6.83 -17.56
CA HIS A 198 2.03 -5.53 -18.09
C HIS A 198 1.11 -5.70 -19.31
N PHE A 199 -0.11 -6.15 -19.08
CA PHE A 199 -1.18 -6.17 -20.07
C PHE A 199 -2.11 -4.97 -19.90
N SER A 200 -2.71 -4.54 -21.01
CA SER A 200 -3.77 -3.54 -20.99
C SER A 200 -4.92 -4.04 -20.12
N PHE A 201 -5.33 -3.22 -19.15
CA PHE A 201 -6.43 -3.57 -18.25
C PHE A 201 -7.73 -3.64 -19.03
N GLU A 202 -8.28 -4.84 -19.19
CA GLU A 202 -9.64 -5.02 -19.65
C GLU A 202 -10.61 -4.68 -18.52
N PRO A 203 -11.51 -3.69 -18.71
CA PRO A 203 -12.47 -3.33 -17.68
C PRO A 203 -13.44 -4.49 -17.46
N GLN A 204 -13.21 -5.26 -16.40
CA GLN A 204 -14.15 -6.28 -15.94
C GLN A 204 -15.53 -5.66 -15.73
N ASN A 205 -16.56 -6.45 -16.04
CA ASN A 205 -17.94 -6.03 -15.89
C ASN A 205 -18.19 -5.59 -14.43
N LYS A 206 -18.70 -4.37 -14.26
CA LYS A 206 -18.73 -3.56 -13.01
C LYS A 206 -19.38 -4.19 -11.76
N MET A 207 -19.82 -5.45 -11.81
CA MET A 207 -20.65 -6.08 -10.78
C MET A 207 -19.89 -7.00 -9.82
N GLU A 208 -18.67 -7.44 -10.13
CA GLU A 208 -17.99 -8.44 -9.28
C GLU A 208 -17.11 -7.82 -8.19
N VAL A 209 -16.45 -6.70 -8.47
CA VAL A 209 -15.40 -6.17 -7.59
C VAL A 209 -15.75 -4.78 -7.04
N ASN A 210 -15.66 -4.62 -5.72
CA ASN A 210 -15.89 -3.35 -5.06
C ASN A 210 -14.59 -2.54 -4.90
N PHE A 211 -14.24 -1.75 -5.92
CA PHE A 211 -13.04 -0.92 -5.93
C PHE A 211 -12.97 0.12 -4.80
N ARG A 212 -14.11 0.56 -4.25
CA ARG A 212 -14.12 1.50 -3.13
C ARG A 212 -13.54 0.88 -1.86
N ILE A 213 -13.82 -0.41 -1.63
CA ILE A 213 -13.24 -1.16 -0.52
C ILE A 213 -11.74 -1.37 -0.77
N MET A 214 -11.37 -1.80 -1.98
CA MET A 214 -9.97 -2.00 -2.33
C MET A 214 -9.14 -0.72 -2.22
N SER A 215 -9.66 0.43 -2.66
CA SER A 215 -9.00 1.73 -2.50
C SER A 215 -8.73 2.07 -1.03
N THR A 216 -9.62 1.70 -0.10
CA THR A 216 -9.35 1.91 1.34
C THR A 216 -8.27 0.98 1.90
N PHE A 217 -8.11 -0.22 1.36
CA PHE A 217 -6.98 -1.11 1.70
C PHE A 217 -5.67 -0.53 1.16
N VAL A 218 -5.65 -0.12 -0.11
CA VAL A 218 -4.49 0.50 -0.76
C VAL A 218 -4.08 1.78 -0.04
N GLU A 219 -5.04 2.61 0.37
CA GLU A 219 -4.75 3.81 1.15
C GLU A 219 -3.96 3.46 2.41
N PHE A 220 -4.32 2.41 3.15
CA PHE A 220 -3.57 1.95 4.32
C PHE A 220 -2.19 1.38 3.96
N TYR A 221 -2.13 0.54 2.92
CA TYR A 221 -0.90 -0.11 2.46
C TYR A 221 0.14 0.87 1.91
N ILE A 222 -0.27 1.98 1.29
CA ILE A 222 0.64 3.06 0.88
C ILE A 222 1.42 3.61 2.09
N TYR A 223 0.75 3.88 3.22
CA TYR A 223 1.44 4.36 4.42
C TYR A 223 2.35 3.28 5.02
N MET A 224 1.87 2.04 5.10
CA MET A 224 2.65 0.90 5.60
C MET A 224 3.92 0.66 4.78
N LEU A 225 3.81 0.62 3.45
CA LEU A 225 4.93 0.46 2.53
C LEU A 225 5.88 1.65 2.59
N GLY A 226 5.37 2.88 2.72
CA GLY A 226 6.19 4.07 2.92
C GLY A 226 7.04 4.02 4.19
N PHE A 227 6.48 3.60 5.33
CA PHE A 227 7.26 3.41 6.56
C PHE A 227 8.27 2.27 6.44
N THR A 228 7.90 1.20 5.74
CA THR A 228 8.77 0.04 5.52
C THR A 228 9.96 0.42 4.64
N ASN A 229 9.72 1.08 3.51
CA ASN A 229 10.74 1.60 2.62
C ASN A 229 11.66 2.59 3.36
N TYR A 230 11.11 3.57 4.07
CA TYR A 230 11.90 4.51 4.87
C TYR A 230 12.88 3.78 5.81
N ARG A 231 12.40 2.76 6.52
CA ARG A 231 13.22 1.98 7.45
C ARG A 231 14.24 1.07 6.74
N LEU A 232 13.90 0.51 5.58
CA LEU A 232 14.80 -0.30 4.75
C LEU A 232 15.94 0.54 4.16
N TYR A 233 15.62 1.70 3.58
CA TYR A 233 16.62 2.60 2.99
C TYR A 233 17.62 3.06 4.04
N HIS A 234 17.15 3.45 5.23
CA HIS A 234 18.05 3.80 6.33
C HIS A 234 18.88 2.62 6.87
N GLN A 235 18.44 1.39 6.70
CA GLN A 235 19.23 0.21 7.06
C GLN A 235 20.31 -0.11 6.01
N LEU A 236 20.05 0.24 4.76
CA LEU A 236 20.98 0.10 3.63
C LEU A 236 21.86 1.36 3.44
N ASN A 237 21.85 2.30 4.40
CA ASN A 237 22.55 3.59 4.31
C ASN A 237 22.23 4.41 3.05
N LEU A 238 21.00 4.30 2.54
CA LEU A 238 20.50 5.05 1.39
C LEU A 238 19.68 6.28 1.84
N HIS A 239 19.74 7.36 1.07
CA HIS A 239 18.87 8.52 1.29
C HIS A 239 17.41 8.17 0.97
N TYR A 240 16.46 8.52 1.86
CA TYR A 240 15.01 8.45 1.60
C TYR A 240 14.34 9.84 1.65
N PRO A 241 13.50 10.23 0.67
CA PRO A 241 13.22 9.55 -0.60
C PRO A 241 14.48 9.34 -1.45
N PRO A 242 14.50 8.32 -2.34
CA PRO A 242 15.65 8.04 -3.19
C PRO A 242 16.00 9.25 -4.07
N LYS A 243 17.30 9.54 -4.14
CA LYS A 243 17.88 10.56 -5.01
C LYS A 243 19.01 9.95 -5.81
N PHE A 244 19.18 10.42 -7.04
CA PHE A 244 20.28 10.03 -7.91
C PHE A 244 21.42 11.03 -7.86
N ASN A 245 22.63 10.54 -8.08
CA ASN A 245 23.73 11.40 -8.48
C ASN A 245 23.40 11.99 -9.86
N SER A 246 23.26 13.31 -9.91
CA SER A 246 22.98 14.07 -11.14
C SER A 246 24.23 14.12 -12.03
N TYR A 247 24.71 12.99 -12.54
CA TYR A 247 25.68 12.97 -13.62
C TYR A 247 24.93 13.15 -14.95
N GLY A 248 25.01 14.37 -15.49
CA GLY A 248 24.37 14.78 -16.74
C GLY A 248 23.22 15.77 -16.55
N ASN A 249 23.57 17.03 -16.25
CA ASN A 249 22.71 18.17 -16.60
C ASN A 249 22.61 18.22 -18.13
N ASP A 250 21.40 18.17 -18.69
CA ASP A 250 20.96 18.98 -19.86
C ASP A 250 19.49 18.70 -20.28
N GLU A 251 18.85 17.63 -19.77
CA GLU A 251 17.43 17.34 -20.07
C GLU A 251 16.43 17.93 -19.05
N LYS A 252 16.91 18.79 -18.13
CA LYS A 252 16.08 19.36 -17.03
C LYS A 252 15.02 20.36 -17.48
N ALA A 253 14.98 20.74 -18.76
CA ALA A 253 14.14 21.86 -19.21
C ALA A 253 12.72 21.48 -19.67
N LEU A 254 12.40 20.20 -19.87
CA LEU A 254 11.15 19.81 -20.56
C LEU A 254 10.25 18.82 -19.81
N VAL A 255 10.68 18.23 -18.69
CA VAL A 255 9.88 17.26 -17.92
C VAL A 255 9.89 17.66 -16.45
N ASP A 256 8.73 17.60 -15.79
CA ASP A 256 8.56 17.77 -14.34
C ASP A 256 9.67 17.00 -13.59
N GLU A 257 10.46 17.68 -12.75
CA GLU A 257 11.59 17.09 -12.03
C GLU A 257 11.20 15.81 -11.27
N GLN A 258 9.97 15.75 -10.76
CA GLN A 258 9.45 14.60 -10.05
C GLN A 258 9.16 13.41 -10.98
N ALA A 259 8.70 13.68 -12.20
CA ALA A 259 8.48 12.66 -13.22
C ALA A 259 9.82 12.12 -13.74
N TYR A 260 10.80 13.00 -13.97
CA TYR A 260 12.16 12.62 -14.38
C TYR A 260 12.85 11.72 -13.35
N VAL A 261 12.80 12.09 -12.07
CA VAL A 261 13.35 11.27 -10.98
C VAL A 261 12.59 9.94 -10.86
N SER A 262 11.27 9.94 -11.01
CA SER A 262 10.48 8.70 -10.98
C SER A 262 10.81 7.76 -12.14
N GLU A 263 11.09 8.29 -13.33
CA GLU A 263 11.46 7.49 -14.50
C GLU A 263 12.84 6.87 -14.33
N ARG A 264 13.82 7.62 -13.81
CA ARG A 264 15.13 7.05 -13.46
C ARG A 264 15.05 6.03 -12.32
N ILE A 265 14.18 6.23 -11.31
CA ILE A 265 13.87 5.21 -10.28
C ILE A 265 13.32 3.95 -10.94
N SER A 266 12.47 4.09 -11.95
CA SER A 266 11.93 2.95 -12.69
C SER A 266 12.93 2.23 -13.58
N ALA A 267 13.99 2.91 -14.02
CA ALA A 267 15.02 2.32 -14.86
C ALA A 267 15.92 1.32 -14.10
N LEU A 268 16.00 1.42 -12.77
CA LEU A 268 16.71 0.49 -11.87
C LEU A 268 18.19 0.24 -12.24
N ASN A 269 18.78 1.09 -13.07
CA ASN A 269 20.11 0.92 -13.68
C ASN A 269 21.13 2.00 -13.24
N ILE A 270 20.74 2.90 -12.33
CA ILE A 270 21.59 4.00 -11.85
C ILE A 270 21.81 3.85 -10.34
N PRO A 271 23.06 3.95 -9.85
CA PRO A 271 23.34 3.91 -8.42
C PRO A 271 22.72 5.11 -7.68
N LEU A 272 22.15 4.85 -6.49
CA LEU A 272 21.59 5.88 -5.62
C LEU A 272 22.65 6.56 -4.76
N ILE A 273 22.29 7.74 -4.25
CA ILE A 273 23.08 8.44 -3.23
C ILE A 273 23.03 7.66 -1.91
N GLN A 274 24.20 7.14 -1.51
CA GLN A 274 24.44 6.64 -0.16
C GLN A 274 24.69 7.82 0.80
N LEU A 275 24.31 7.65 2.07
CA LEU A 275 24.52 8.67 3.12
C LEU A 275 25.99 8.81 3.50
N ASP A 276 26.77 7.74 3.33
CA ASP A 276 28.21 7.71 3.57
C ASP A 276 28.96 7.50 2.24
N PRO A 277 29.74 8.48 1.75
CA PRO A 277 30.43 8.39 0.46
C PRO A 277 31.67 7.48 0.48
N THR A 278 32.12 7.01 1.65
CA THR A 278 33.32 6.16 1.80
C THR A 278 33.10 4.70 1.39
N THR A 279 31.86 4.20 1.37
CA THR A 279 31.54 2.81 0.96
C THR A 279 31.42 2.62 -0.54
N GLN A 280 31.15 3.67 -1.31
CA GLN A 280 31.01 3.57 -2.77
C GLN A 280 32.29 3.09 -3.47
N ALA A 281 33.46 3.53 -2.98
CA ALA A 281 34.75 3.15 -3.56
C ALA A 281 35.10 1.67 -3.34
N ALA A 282 34.54 1.02 -2.31
CA ALA A 282 34.86 -0.39 -2.01
C ALA A 282 33.93 -1.37 -2.76
N GLU A 283 32.67 -1.01 -2.99
CA GLU A 283 31.71 -1.89 -3.67
C GLU A 283 31.88 -1.89 -5.20
N ASP A 284 32.34 -0.79 -5.80
CA ASP A 284 32.61 -0.71 -7.25
C ASP A 284 33.85 -1.52 -7.68
N GLU A 285 34.77 -1.82 -6.75
CA GLU A 285 35.95 -2.67 -7.01
C GLU A 285 35.62 -4.18 -7.05
N ASP A 286 34.50 -4.61 -6.44
CA ASP A 286 34.12 -6.02 -6.29
C ASP A 286 33.11 -6.53 -7.34
N ILE A 287 32.74 -5.71 -8.34
CA ILE A 287 31.82 -6.12 -9.42
C ILE A 287 32.64 -6.74 -10.57
N ASP A 288 33.01 -8.00 -10.41
CA ASP A 288 33.45 -8.83 -11.53
C ASP A 288 32.24 -9.04 -12.44
N LEU A 289 32.19 -8.32 -13.57
CA LEU A 289 31.17 -8.48 -14.59
C LEU A 289 31.27 -9.91 -15.14
N ASP A 290 30.16 -10.65 -15.04
CA ASP A 290 30.06 -12.02 -15.56
C ASP A 290 30.30 -11.99 -17.10
N THR A 291 31.55 -12.24 -17.50
CA THR A 291 31.92 -12.35 -18.91
C THR A 291 31.32 -13.65 -19.43
N PHE A 292 30.16 -13.56 -20.07
CA PHE A 292 29.64 -14.65 -20.89
C PHE A 292 30.69 -14.97 -21.95
N ALA A 293 31.36 -16.11 -21.81
CA ALA A 293 32.19 -16.65 -22.86
C ALA A 293 31.27 -16.93 -24.05
N ASN A 294 31.38 -16.11 -25.11
CA ASN A 294 30.84 -16.48 -26.41
C ASN A 294 31.58 -17.75 -26.81
N GLU A 295 30.90 -18.90 -26.75
CA GLU A 295 31.36 -20.17 -27.29
C GLU A 295 31.46 -20.08 -28.82
N THR A 296 32.50 -19.40 -29.28
CA THR A 296 33.01 -19.41 -30.65
C THR A 296 34.52 -19.47 -30.59
N ASP A 297 35.06 -20.40 -29.80
CA ASP A 297 36.46 -20.82 -29.93
C ASP A 297 36.52 -21.93 -30.99
N GLU A 298 36.78 -21.54 -32.24
CA GLU A 298 37.04 -22.47 -33.36
C GLU A 298 38.16 -23.48 -33.03
N LYS A 299 39.03 -23.16 -32.07
CA LYS A 299 40.16 -23.99 -31.64
C LYS A 299 39.78 -25.26 -30.86
N LYS A 300 38.61 -25.32 -30.22
CA LYS A 300 38.16 -26.55 -29.50
C LYS A 300 37.44 -27.55 -30.40
N MET A 301 37.00 -27.15 -31.59
CA MET A 301 36.38 -28.03 -32.58
C MET A 301 37.41 -28.82 -33.40
N GLU A 302 38.66 -28.35 -33.46
CA GLU A 302 39.74 -29.01 -34.20
C GLU A 302 40.44 -30.11 -33.39
N GLU A 303 40.43 -30.03 -32.05
CA GLU A 303 40.97 -31.09 -31.17
C GLU A 303 40.02 -32.30 -31.01
N ALA A 304 38.80 -32.20 -31.53
CA ALA A 304 37.78 -33.26 -31.48
C ALA A 304 37.56 -33.97 -32.83
N ARG A 305 38.46 -33.82 -33.79
CA ARG A 305 38.37 -34.43 -35.12
C ARG A 305 39.52 -35.39 -35.43
#